data_AF-A0AAD4LZ50-F1
#
_entry.id   AF-A0AAD4LZ50-F1
#
_cell.length_a   1.000
_cell.length_b   1.000
_cell.length_c   1.000
_cell.angle_alpha   90.00
_cell.angle_beta   90.00
_cell.angle_gamma   90.00
#
_symmetry.space_group_name_H-M   'P 1'
#
loop_
_entity.id
_entity.type
_entity.pdbx_description
1 polymer ?
#
loop_
_entity_poly.entity_id
_entity_poly.type
_entity_poly.pdbx_seq_one_letter_code
_entity_poly.pdbx_strand_id
1 'polypeptide(L)'
;MYVDVAGEEDKKMADSWKADADGILVFTGLFSAAVAALLAVSIQDIRPNPQDTSAFYLANIYQLVANANGSNVTISPSLSNPSTSFSPPNWAVCVNSLWFLSLAISITCALLATLLQQWARRYVKITQPRYSPHKRARIRAFFAEGVEKLHLPWAVEALPTLVHFSLFLFFAGLLIFLFNINHTVFKVVVWWVALCITAYICITFMPMFRH
;
A
#
# COMPACT_ATOMS: atom_id res chain seq x y z
N MET A 1 -12.49 26.72 36.83
CA MET A 1 -13.08 27.29 35.60
C MET A 1 -12.13 27.23 34.41
N TYR A 2 -11.08 28.06 34.28
CA TYR A 2 -10.14 27.97 33.13
C TYR A 2 -9.42 26.62 32.97
N VAL A 3 -9.07 25.97 34.08
CA VAL A 3 -8.36 24.68 34.08
C VAL A 3 -9.26 23.51 33.67
N ASP A 4 -10.56 23.61 33.95
CA ASP A 4 -11.55 22.59 33.60
C ASP A 4 -11.90 22.66 32.12
N VAL A 5 -12.10 23.88 31.59
CA VAL A 5 -12.37 24.13 30.16
C VAL A 5 -11.21 23.64 29.28
N ALA A 6 -9.96 23.97 29.65
CA ALA A 6 -8.78 23.51 28.90
C ALA A 6 -8.60 21.98 28.93
N GLY A 7 -9.01 21.32 30.03
CA GLY A 7 -8.96 19.86 30.12
C GLY A 7 -10.01 19.16 29.26
N GLU A 8 -11.15 19.81 29.04
CA GLU A 8 -12.24 19.28 28.22
C GLU A 8 -11.92 19.38 26.72
N GLU A 9 -11.29 20.48 26.28
CA GLU A 9 -10.80 20.65 24.90
C GLU A 9 -9.66 19.70 24.56
N ASP A 10 -8.66 19.56 25.45
CA ASP A 10 -7.55 18.60 25.31
C ASP A 10 -8.08 17.16 25.11
N LYS A 11 -9.16 16.80 25.81
CA LYS A 11 -9.79 15.48 25.72
C LYS A 11 -10.54 15.28 24.40
N LYS A 12 -11.34 16.27 23.97
CA LYS A 12 -12.08 16.20 22.69
C LYS A 12 -11.13 16.06 21.51
N MET A 13 -10.04 16.82 21.50
CA MET A 13 -9.02 16.73 20.45
C MET A 13 -8.38 15.34 20.42
N ALA A 14 -8.00 14.80 21.58
CA ALA A 14 -7.43 13.45 21.66
C ALA A 14 -8.42 12.34 21.24
N ASP A 15 -9.70 12.47 21.57
CA ASP A 15 -10.74 11.52 21.16
C ASP A 15 -10.96 11.56 19.63
N SER A 16 -10.92 12.74 19.01
CA SER A 16 -11.00 12.87 17.54
C SER A 16 -9.81 12.21 16.83
N TRP A 17 -8.58 12.48 17.28
CA TRP A 17 -7.38 11.87 16.72
C TRP A 17 -7.35 10.36 16.92
N LYS A 18 -7.96 9.88 18.01
CA LYS A 18 -8.12 8.45 18.26
C LYS A 18 -9.03 7.80 17.23
N ALA A 19 -10.18 8.41 16.94
CA ALA A 19 -11.13 7.90 15.96
C ALA A 19 -10.52 7.86 14.56
N ASP A 20 -9.81 8.92 14.15
CA ASP A 20 -9.13 8.98 12.85
C ASP A 20 -8.04 7.91 12.72
N ALA A 21 -7.22 7.73 13.77
CA ALA A 21 -6.19 6.70 13.79
C ALA A 21 -6.78 5.28 13.73
N ASP A 22 -7.85 4.99 14.49
CA ASP A 22 -8.54 3.70 14.45
C ASP A 22 -9.12 3.43 13.06
N GLY A 23 -9.66 4.45 12.39
CA GLY A 23 -10.11 4.37 11.00
C GLY A 23 -8.98 4.03 10.03
N ILE A 24 -7.83 4.70 10.13
CA ILE A 24 -6.63 4.43 9.30
C ILE A 24 -6.12 3.01 9.52
N LEU A 25 -6.14 2.51 10.76
CA LEU A 25 -5.70 1.16 11.11
C LEU A 25 -6.58 0.08 10.47
N VAL A 26 -7.91 0.21 10.61
CA VAL A 26 -8.86 -0.73 10.00
C VAL A 26 -8.72 -0.72 8.47
N PHE A 27 -8.68 0.48 7.88
CA PHE A 27 -8.46 0.66 6.46
C PHE A 27 -7.15 0.00 5.99
N THR A 28 -6.04 0.27 6.68
CA THR A 28 -4.72 -0.28 6.35
C THR A 28 -4.71 -1.80 6.41
N GLY A 29 -5.35 -2.40 7.40
CA GLY A 29 -5.45 -3.85 7.52
C GLY A 29 -6.20 -4.49 6.34
N LEU A 30 -7.38 -3.94 6.00
CA LEU A 30 -8.19 -4.40 4.87
C LEU A 30 -7.47 -4.21 3.53
N PHE A 31 -6.88 -3.03 3.33
CA PHE A 31 -6.12 -2.70 2.14
C PHE A 31 -4.90 -3.61 1.99
N SER A 32 -4.13 -3.82 3.06
CA SER A 32 -2.96 -4.72 3.03
C SER A 32 -3.35 -6.15 2.69
N ALA A 33 -4.49 -6.65 3.20
CA ALA A 33 -5.00 -7.98 2.86
C ALA A 33 -5.37 -8.09 1.37
N ALA A 34 -6.06 -7.08 0.82
CA ALA A 34 -6.41 -7.06 -0.60
C ALA A 34 -5.16 -7.00 -1.51
N VAL A 35 -4.19 -6.14 -1.17
CA VAL A 35 -2.93 -6.03 -1.91
C VAL A 35 -2.11 -7.32 -1.79
N ALA A 36 -2.06 -7.93 -0.60
CA ALA A 36 -1.35 -9.19 -0.38
C ALA A 36 -1.96 -10.35 -1.20
N ALA A 37 -3.30 -10.41 -1.32
CA ALA A 37 -3.97 -11.39 -2.15
C ALA A 37 -3.61 -11.24 -3.63
N LEU A 38 -3.57 -10.00 -4.13
CA LEU A 38 -3.17 -9.72 -5.51
C LEU A 38 -1.67 -10.00 -5.74
N LEU A 39 -0.80 -9.61 -4.80
CA LEU A 39 0.63 -9.91 -4.83
C LEU A 39 0.90 -11.42 -4.89
N ALA A 40 0.15 -12.22 -4.12
CA ALA A 40 0.31 -13.68 -4.13
C ALA A 40 0.06 -14.30 -5.52
N VAL A 41 -0.77 -13.64 -6.33
CA VAL A 41 -1.00 -14.03 -7.74
C VAL A 41 0.10 -13.46 -8.63
N SER A 42 0.40 -12.15 -8.57
CA SER A 42 1.35 -11.50 -9.49
C SER A 42 2.81 -11.88 -9.30
N ILE A 43 3.21 -12.38 -8.12
CA ILE A 43 4.57 -12.88 -7.89
C ILE A 43 4.85 -14.09 -8.79
N GLN A 44 3.83 -14.84 -9.17
CA GLN A 44 3.97 -15.97 -10.09
C GLN A 44 4.44 -15.52 -11.47
N ASP A 45 4.05 -14.32 -11.92
CA ASP A 45 4.47 -13.75 -13.21
C ASP A 45 5.96 -13.36 -13.25
N ILE A 46 6.60 -13.22 -12.08
CA ILE A 46 8.04 -12.90 -11.95
C ILE A 46 8.87 -14.15 -11.63
N ARG A 47 8.24 -15.30 -11.41
CA ARG A 47 8.95 -16.55 -11.13
C ARG A 47 8.97 -17.45 -12.37
N PRO A 48 10.06 -18.17 -12.62
CA PRO A 48 10.09 -19.17 -13.68
C PRO A 48 8.99 -20.21 -13.43
N ASN A 49 8.12 -20.43 -14.41
CA ASN A 49 7.10 -21.47 -14.32
C ASN A 49 7.77 -22.85 -14.50
N PRO A 50 7.69 -23.76 -13.50
CA PRO A 50 8.25 -25.10 -13.62
C PRO A 50 7.64 -25.88 -14.80
N GLN A 51 6.39 -25.56 -15.17
CA GLN A 51 5.71 -26.19 -16.29
C GLN A 51 6.34 -25.83 -17.63
N ASP A 52 6.84 -24.60 -17.81
CA ASP A 52 7.48 -24.18 -19.07
C ASP A 52 8.77 -24.97 -19.32
N THR A 53 9.53 -25.21 -18.25
CA THR A 53 10.71 -26.09 -18.29
C THR A 53 10.32 -27.52 -18.65
N SER A 54 9.25 -28.05 -18.06
CA SER A 54 8.77 -29.41 -18.38
C SER A 54 8.23 -29.54 -19.81
N ALA A 55 7.50 -28.53 -20.30
CA ALA A 55 6.97 -28.47 -21.65
C ALA A 55 8.10 -28.35 -22.69
N PHE A 56 9.15 -27.58 -22.38
CA PHE A 56 10.37 -27.53 -23.18
C PHE A 56 11.00 -28.92 -23.31
N TYR A 57 11.23 -29.63 -22.20
CA TYR A 57 11.81 -30.97 -22.26
C TYR A 57 10.90 -31.96 -23.01
N LEU A 58 9.58 -31.90 -22.80
CA LEU A 58 8.63 -32.75 -23.49
C LEU A 58 8.61 -32.51 -25.01
N ALA A 59 8.66 -31.24 -25.44
CA ALA A 59 8.74 -30.87 -26.85
C ALA A 59 10.05 -31.37 -27.49
N ASN A 60 11.18 -31.28 -26.76
CA ASN A 60 12.46 -31.80 -27.22
C ASN A 60 12.44 -33.34 -27.34
N ILE A 61 11.88 -34.04 -26.36
CA ILE A 61 11.71 -35.49 -26.41
C ILE A 61 10.81 -35.89 -27.58
N TYR A 62 9.70 -35.18 -27.81
CA TYR A 62 8.82 -35.41 -28.95
C TYR A 62 9.56 -35.26 -30.28
N GLN A 63 10.35 -34.19 -30.44
CA GLN A 63 11.16 -34.00 -31.65
C GLN A 63 12.21 -35.10 -31.84
N LEU A 64 12.84 -35.55 -30.76
CA LEU A 64 13.84 -36.62 -30.82
C LEU A 64 13.20 -37.96 -31.25
N VAL A 65 12.04 -38.29 -30.71
CA VAL A 65 11.28 -39.51 -31.07
C VAL A 65 10.73 -39.43 -32.49
N ALA A 66 10.23 -38.26 -32.91
CA ALA A 66 9.73 -38.05 -34.27
C ALA A 66 10.84 -38.16 -35.33
N ASN A 67 12.03 -37.63 -35.04
CA ASN A 67 13.18 -37.67 -35.96
C ASN A 67 13.90 -39.03 -35.96
N ALA A 68 13.77 -39.85 -34.92
CA ALA A 68 14.36 -41.19 -34.86
C ALA A 68 13.78 -42.17 -35.90
N ASN A 69 12.63 -41.85 -36.51
CA ASN A 69 12.00 -42.67 -37.55
C ASN A 69 12.53 -42.34 -38.98
N GLY A 70 13.37 -41.31 -39.12
CA GLY A 70 14.08 -40.95 -40.35
C GLY A 70 15.58 -41.23 -40.20
N SER A 71 16.13 -42.07 -41.07
CA SER A 71 17.53 -42.50 -41.09
C SER A 71 18.55 -41.36 -40.94
N ASN A 72 19.54 -41.59 -40.06
CA ASN A 72 20.82 -40.86 -39.84
C ASN A 72 20.74 -39.55 -39.05
N VAL A 73 20.77 -39.66 -37.71
CA VAL A 73 20.93 -38.52 -36.80
C VAL A 73 22.40 -38.37 -36.39
N THR A 74 23.10 -37.38 -36.97
CA THR A 74 24.32 -36.84 -36.36
C THR A 74 23.90 -35.91 -35.22
N ILE A 75 24.06 -36.37 -33.98
CA ILE A 75 23.67 -35.62 -32.79
C ILE A 75 24.69 -34.49 -32.59
N SER A 76 24.36 -33.27 -33.00
CA SER A 76 25.12 -32.10 -32.59
C SER A 76 24.71 -31.74 -31.16
N PRO A 77 25.63 -31.71 -30.17
CA PRO A 77 25.31 -31.40 -28.78
C PRO A 77 25.27 -29.88 -28.61
N SER A 78 24.34 -29.22 -29.30
CA SER A 78 23.93 -27.86 -28.95
C SER A 78 22.51 -27.91 -28.38
N LEU A 79 22.29 -28.81 -27.41
CA LEU A 79 21.18 -28.64 -26.47
C LEU A 79 21.54 -27.44 -25.61
N SER A 80 21.22 -26.26 -26.13
CA SER A 80 21.24 -25.01 -25.38
C SER A 80 20.49 -25.29 -24.07
N ASN A 81 21.21 -25.24 -22.96
CA ASN A 81 20.65 -25.48 -21.64
C ASN A 81 19.41 -24.55 -21.49
N PRO A 82 18.21 -25.05 -21.13
CA PRO A 82 17.02 -24.20 -20.99
C PRO A 82 17.14 -23.18 -19.85
N SER A 83 18.25 -23.17 -19.13
CA SER A 83 18.66 -22.06 -18.28
C SER A 83 19.03 -20.79 -19.06
N THR A 84 18.57 -20.62 -20.31
CA THR A 84 18.43 -19.29 -20.92
C THR A 84 17.58 -18.45 -19.97
N SER A 85 18.28 -17.58 -19.24
CA SER A 85 17.83 -16.80 -18.09
C SER A 85 16.39 -16.35 -18.23
N PHE A 86 15.48 -16.92 -17.43
CA PHE A 86 14.11 -16.42 -17.30
C PHE A 86 14.19 -14.94 -16.94
N SER A 87 13.68 -14.08 -17.82
CA SER A 87 13.61 -12.65 -17.61
C SER A 87 12.14 -12.29 -17.41
N PRO A 88 11.75 -11.84 -16.20
CA PRO A 88 10.36 -11.49 -15.95
C PRO A 88 9.96 -10.30 -16.82
N PRO A 89 8.71 -10.25 -17.31
CA PRO A 89 8.27 -9.14 -18.12
C PRO A 89 8.31 -7.84 -17.31
N ASN A 90 8.80 -6.77 -17.95
CA ASN A 90 8.99 -5.46 -17.30
C ASN A 90 7.73 -4.93 -16.62
N TRP A 91 6.55 -5.18 -17.21
CA TRP A 91 5.27 -4.77 -16.63
C TRP A 91 4.98 -5.49 -15.31
N ALA A 92 5.32 -6.77 -15.18
CA ALA A 92 5.07 -7.55 -13.97
C ALA A 92 5.97 -7.05 -12.83
N VAL A 93 7.25 -6.79 -13.12
CA VAL A 93 8.19 -6.17 -12.16
C VAL A 93 7.67 -4.82 -11.70
N CYS A 94 7.18 -3.98 -12.62
CA CYS A 94 6.61 -2.68 -12.29
C CYS A 94 5.37 -2.81 -11.39
N VAL A 95 4.43 -3.68 -11.72
CA VAL A 95 3.20 -3.91 -10.94
C VAL A 95 3.52 -4.36 -9.52
N ASN A 96 4.36 -5.38 -9.38
CA ASN A 96 4.74 -5.90 -8.06
C ASN A 96 5.47 -4.82 -7.25
N SER A 97 6.34 -4.03 -7.88
CA SER A 97 7.02 -2.91 -7.21
C SER A 97 6.05 -1.85 -6.70
N LEU A 98 5.06 -1.46 -7.52
CA LEU A 98 4.02 -0.50 -7.13
C LEU A 98 3.16 -1.02 -5.98
N TRP A 99 2.77 -2.29 -6.02
CA TRP A 99 1.98 -2.91 -4.96
C TRP A 99 2.75 -3.06 -3.65
N PHE A 100 4.00 -3.53 -3.68
CA PHE A 100 4.86 -3.56 -2.49
C PHE A 100 5.07 -2.17 -1.90
N LEU A 101 5.31 -1.15 -2.75
CA LEU A 101 5.48 0.22 -2.29
C LEU A 101 4.18 0.76 -1.67
N SER A 102 3.02 0.51 -2.29
CA SER A 102 1.72 0.90 -1.73
C SER A 102 1.49 0.29 -0.35
N LEU A 103 1.82 -1.00 -0.18
CA LEU A 103 1.67 -1.72 1.08
C LEU A 103 2.62 -1.17 2.15
N ALA A 104 3.89 -0.94 1.81
CA ALA A 104 4.88 -0.36 2.71
C ALA A 104 4.47 1.04 3.20
N ILE A 105 3.99 1.90 2.29
CA ILE A 105 3.51 3.24 2.63
C ILE A 105 2.27 3.16 3.53
N SER A 106 1.31 2.27 3.25
CA SER A 106 0.11 2.11 4.08
C SER A 106 0.47 1.63 5.49
N ILE A 107 1.38 0.66 5.62
CA ILE A 107 1.84 0.19 6.94
C ILE A 107 2.60 1.29 7.68
N THR A 108 3.46 2.04 6.99
CA THR A 108 4.19 3.17 7.58
C THR A 108 3.20 4.22 8.10
N CYS A 109 2.16 4.54 7.33
CA CYS A 109 1.07 5.42 7.75
C CYS A 109 0.36 4.90 9.00
N ALA A 110 0.00 3.61 9.06
CA ALA A 110 -0.62 3.02 10.24
C ALA A 110 0.30 3.07 11.47
N LEU A 111 1.61 2.82 11.29
CA LEU A 111 2.58 2.97 12.37
C LEU A 111 2.63 4.41 12.88
N LEU A 112 2.70 5.41 12.00
CA LEU A 112 2.66 6.83 12.39
C LEU A 112 1.35 7.16 13.13
N ALA A 113 0.21 6.70 12.64
CA ALA A 113 -1.09 6.89 13.28
C ALA A 113 -1.12 6.28 14.69
N THR A 114 -0.60 5.06 14.87
CA THR A 114 -0.54 4.41 16.19
C THR A 114 0.36 5.17 17.16
N LEU A 115 1.51 5.67 16.69
CA LEU A 115 2.41 6.48 17.50
C LEU A 115 1.70 7.76 17.95
N LEU A 116 1.12 8.52 17.02
CA LEU A 116 0.37 9.75 17.34
C LEU A 116 -0.73 9.47 18.36
N GLN A 117 -1.46 8.36 18.21
CA GLN A 117 -2.49 7.93 19.15
C GLN A 117 -1.94 7.58 20.54
N GLN A 118 -0.79 6.89 20.62
CA GLN A 118 -0.11 6.58 21.88
C GLN A 118 0.37 7.85 22.58
N TRP A 119 0.93 8.79 21.82
CA TRP A 119 1.37 10.10 22.31
C TRP A 119 0.20 10.93 22.84
N ALA A 120 -0.91 11.01 22.10
CA ALA A 120 -2.13 11.72 22.51
C ALA A 120 -2.73 11.14 23.81
N ARG A 121 -2.83 9.81 23.92
CA ARG A 121 -3.28 9.14 25.15
C ARG A 121 -2.38 9.46 26.34
N ARG A 122 -1.06 9.45 26.12
CA ARG A 122 -0.08 9.76 27.18
C ARG A 122 -0.18 11.21 27.61
N TYR A 123 -0.40 12.14 26.67
CA TYR A 123 -0.64 13.55 26.95
C TYR A 123 -1.87 13.69 27.87
N VAL A 124 -3.05 13.25 27.43
CA VAL A 124 -4.31 13.37 28.19
C VAL A 124 -4.20 12.75 29.57
N LYS A 125 -3.61 11.55 29.70
CA LYS A 125 -3.48 10.86 30.98
C LYS A 125 -2.69 11.69 32.01
N ILE A 126 -1.68 12.44 31.58
CA ILE A 126 -0.81 13.19 32.49
C ILE A 126 -1.34 14.60 32.76
N THR A 127 -2.14 15.18 31.87
CA THR A 127 -2.84 16.46 32.11
C THR A 127 -4.05 16.34 33.02
N GLN A 128 -4.50 15.13 33.37
CA GLN A 128 -5.64 14.94 34.28
C GLN A 128 -5.42 15.58 35.67
N PRO A 129 -6.49 16.11 36.32
CA PRO A 129 -6.41 16.84 37.59
C PRO A 129 -5.78 16.07 38.76
N ARG A 130 -5.73 14.74 38.67
CA ARG A 130 -5.20 13.84 39.69
C ARG A 130 -3.67 13.85 39.83
N TYR A 131 -2.95 14.49 38.89
CA TYR A 131 -1.48 14.49 38.86
C TYR A 131 -0.86 15.81 39.35
N SER A 132 0.37 15.73 39.90
CA SER A 132 1.03 16.88 40.54
C SER A 132 1.20 18.09 39.58
N PRO A 133 1.01 19.33 40.06
CA PRO A 133 1.04 20.55 39.23
C PRO A 133 2.35 20.70 38.43
N HIS A 134 3.48 20.36 39.05
CA HIS A 134 4.80 20.42 38.41
C HIS A 134 4.97 19.42 37.26
N LYS A 135 4.39 18.22 37.37
CA LYS A 135 4.43 17.23 36.27
C LYS A 135 3.58 17.69 35.09
N ARG A 136 2.42 18.31 35.35
CA ARG A 136 1.56 18.91 34.32
C ARG A 136 2.28 20.03 33.57
N ALA A 137 2.91 20.97 34.29
CA ALA A 137 3.64 22.08 33.68
C ALA A 137 4.81 21.60 32.80
N ARG A 138 5.62 20.65 33.30
CA ARG A 138 6.75 20.10 32.54
C ARG A 138 6.33 19.38 31.27
N ILE A 139 5.21 18.66 31.30
CA ILE A 139 4.72 17.92 30.13
C ILE A 139 4.03 18.83 29.13
N ARG A 140 3.31 19.87 29.57
CA ARG A 140 2.83 20.92 28.67
C ARG A 140 3.98 21.66 27.99
N ALA A 141 5.04 22.00 28.71
CA ALA A 141 6.22 22.63 28.14
C ALA A 141 6.92 21.69 27.14
N PHE A 142 7.11 20.42 27.50
CA PHE A 142 7.68 19.42 26.59
C PHE A 142 6.81 19.17 25.36
N PHE A 143 5.48 19.22 25.49
CA PHE A 143 4.55 19.05 24.38
C PHE A 143 4.54 20.30 23.48
N ALA A 144 4.56 21.50 24.04
CA ALA A 144 4.68 22.74 23.27
C ALA A 144 6.02 22.78 22.51
N GLU A 145 7.12 22.45 23.17
CA GLU A 145 8.44 22.37 22.55
C GLU A 145 8.55 21.21 21.54
N GLY A 146 7.87 20.09 21.80
CA GLY A 146 7.79 18.96 20.88
C GLY A 146 6.91 19.24 19.66
N VAL A 147 5.80 19.97 19.80
CA VAL A 147 4.96 20.40 18.67
C VAL A 147 5.73 21.37 17.77
N GLU A 148 6.52 22.26 18.37
CA GLU A 148 7.31 23.26 17.66
C GLU A 148 8.59 22.66 17.01
N LYS A 149 9.31 21.76 17.70
CA LYS A 149 10.53 21.12 17.17
C LYS A 149 10.27 19.88 16.30
N LEU A 150 9.20 19.11 16.56
CA LEU A 150 8.96 17.81 15.90
C LEU A 150 7.98 17.91 14.72
N HIS A 151 7.49 19.10 14.35
CA HIS A 151 6.48 19.29 13.30
C HIS A 151 5.29 18.31 13.41
N LEU A 152 4.84 18.06 14.65
CA LEU A 152 3.70 17.16 14.91
C LEU A 152 2.43 17.51 14.09
N PRO A 153 2.08 18.79 13.84
CA PRO A 153 0.94 19.15 13.01
C PRO A 153 1.06 18.61 11.59
N TRP A 154 2.26 18.73 11.00
CA TRP A 154 2.55 18.22 9.67
C TRP A 154 2.43 16.70 9.60
N ALA A 155 2.86 15.98 10.64
CA ALA A 155 2.74 14.53 10.70
C ALA A 155 1.27 14.06 10.72
N VAL A 156 0.40 14.76 11.45
CA VAL A 156 -1.05 14.46 11.53
C VAL A 156 -1.74 14.76 10.19
N GLU A 157 -1.41 15.90 9.57
CA GLU A 157 -1.94 16.27 8.24
C GLU A 157 -1.41 15.35 7.12
N ALA A 158 -0.19 14.84 7.26
CA ALA A 158 0.42 13.94 6.28
C ALA A 158 -0.22 12.54 6.28
N LEU A 159 -0.82 12.09 7.38
CA LEU A 159 -1.41 10.74 7.48
C LEU A 159 -2.45 10.46 6.38
N PRO A 160 -3.54 11.25 6.22
CA PRO A 160 -4.49 11.04 5.11
C PRO A 160 -3.81 11.08 3.73
N THR A 161 -2.84 11.96 3.54
CA THR A 161 -2.14 12.10 2.25
C THR A 161 -1.35 10.85 1.88
N LEU A 162 -0.69 10.21 2.85
CA LEU A 162 0.03 8.95 2.65
C LEU A 162 -0.91 7.81 2.28
N VAL A 163 -2.09 7.76 2.91
CA VAL A 163 -3.13 6.77 2.56
C VAL A 163 -3.60 6.96 1.12
N HIS A 164 -3.93 8.19 0.72
CA HIS A 164 -4.33 8.48 -0.65
C HIS A 164 -3.23 8.17 -1.67
N PHE A 165 -1.99 8.49 -1.34
CA PHE A 165 -0.84 8.20 -2.19
C PHE A 165 -0.63 6.69 -2.38
N SER A 166 -0.77 5.91 -1.30
CA SER A 166 -0.75 4.45 -1.36
C SER A 166 -1.86 3.89 -2.25
N LEU A 167 -3.10 4.41 -2.12
CA LEU A 167 -4.21 4.03 -2.97
C LEU A 167 -3.95 4.31 -4.44
N PHE A 168 -3.39 5.47 -4.76
CA PHE A 168 -3.08 5.85 -6.13
C PHE A 168 -2.04 4.91 -6.75
N LEU A 169 -0.97 4.58 -6.02
CA LEU A 169 0.03 3.59 -6.41
C LEU A 169 -0.60 2.21 -6.67
N PHE A 170 -1.51 1.78 -5.80
CA PHE A 170 -2.22 0.51 -5.95
C PHE A 170 -3.09 0.48 -7.21
N PHE A 171 -3.90 1.51 -7.44
CA PHE A 171 -4.74 1.60 -8.65
C PHE A 171 -3.89 1.69 -9.92
N ALA A 172 -2.78 2.42 -9.91
CA ALA A 172 -1.86 2.45 -11.04
C ALA A 172 -1.32 1.05 -11.37
N GLY A 173 -0.86 0.31 -10.36
CA GLY A 173 -0.43 -1.08 -10.53
C GLY A 173 -1.57 -1.99 -11.02
N LEU A 174 -2.79 -1.82 -10.49
CA LEU A 174 -3.97 -2.58 -10.89
C LEU A 174 -4.33 -2.35 -12.37
N LEU A 175 -4.29 -1.10 -12.83
CA LEU A 175 -4.58 -0.76 -14.23
C LEU A 175 -3.54 -1.37 -15.17
N ILE A 176 -2.25 -1.29 -14.84
CA ILE A 176 -1.18 -1.91 -15.63
C ILE A 176 -1.35 -3.43 -15.65
N PHE A 177 -1.66 -4.04 -14.50
CA PHE A 177 -1.91 -5.48 -14.39
C PHE A 177 -3.07 -5.93 -15.28
N LEU A 178 -4.23 -5.28 -15.17
CA LEU A 178 -5.42 -5.63 -15.96
C LEU A 178 -5.21 -5.39 -17.45
N PHE A 179 -4.50 -4.32 -17.82
CA PHE A 179 -4.22 -4.01 -19.21
C PHE A 179 -3.44 -5.14 -19.90
N ASN A 180 -2.48 -5.76 -19.20
CA ASN A 180 -1.65 -6.84 -19.75
C ASN A 180 -2.34 -8.22 -19.72
N ILE A 181 -3.33 -8.42 -18.85
CA ILE A 181 -4.05 -9.70 -18.73
C ILE A 181 -5.28 -9.76 -19.61
N ASN A 182 -6.16 -8.77 -19.54
CA ASN A 182 -7.44 -8.79 -20.25
C ASN A 182 -8.00 -7.39 -20.49
N HIS A 183 -8.04 -6.97 -21.76
CA HIS A 183 -8.55 -5.65 -22.16
C HIS A 183 -10.04 -5.43 -21.85
N THR A 184 -10.87 -6.46 -21.80
CA THR A 184 -12.29 -6.33 -21.46
C THR A 184 -12.46 -5.98 -19.99
N VAL A 185 -11.80 -6.74 -19.10
CA VAL A 185 -11.83 -6.47 -17.65
C VAL A 185 -11.22 -5.10 -17.35
N PHE A 186 -10.10 -4.78 -18.01
CA PHE A 186 -9.46 -3.46 -17.91
C PHE A 186 -10.44 -2.31 -18.20
N LYS A 187 -11.19 -2.37 -19.32
CA LYS A 187 -12.13 -1.31 -19.69
C LYS A 187 -13.22 -1.09 -18.64
N VAL A 188 -13.76 -2.18 -18.09
CA VAL A 188 -14.79 -2.11 -17.04
C VAL A 188 -14.24 -1.43 -15.79
N VAL A 189 -13.05 -1.83 -15.34
CA VAL A 189 -12.43 -1.25 -14.13
C VAL A 189 -12.00 0.20 -14.36
N VAL A 190 -11.43 0.54 -15.51
CA VAL A 190 -11.09 1.93 -15.88
C VAL A 190 -12.31 2.83 -15.82
N TRP A 191 -13.44 2.38 -16.38
CA TRP A 191 -14.66 3.17 -16.39
C TRP A 191 -15.15 3.46 -14.97
N TRP A 192 -15.14 2.45 -14.10
CA TRP A 192 -15.48 2.60 -12.69
C TRP A 192 -14.53 3.55 -11.96
N VAL A 193 -13.21 3.40 -12.14
CA VAL A 193 -12.21 4.29 -11.53
C VAL A 193 -12.39 5.73 -12.00
N ALA A 194 -12.64 5.96 -13.29
CA ALA A 194 -12.88 7.28 -13.85
C ALA A 194 -14.14 7.94 -13.26
N LEU A 195 -15.22 7.16 -13.08
CA LEU A 195 -16.44 7.63 -12.42
C LEU A 195 -16.15 8.05 -10.98
N CYS A 196 -15.44 7.23 -10.21
CA CYS A 196 -15.05 7.56 -8.83
C CYS A 196 -14.18 8.82 -8.75
N ILE A 197 -13.19 8.97 -9.64
CA ILE A 197 -12.35 10.18 -9.70
C ILE A 197 -13.21 11.40 -10.02
N THR A 198 -14.13 11.29 -10.97
CA THR A 198 -15.03 12.39 -11.34
C THR A 198 -15.91 12.80 -10.16
N ALA A 199 -16.48 11.83 -9.44
CA ALA A 199 -17.27 12.08 -8.23
C ALA A 199 -16.43 12.72 -7.12
N TYR A 200 -15.21 12.23 -6.90
CA TYR A 200 -14.28 12.79 -5.91
C TYR A 200 -13.94 14.26 -6.21
N ILE A 201 -13.62 14.57 -7.47
CA ILE A 201 -13.39 15.94 -7.95
C ILE A 201 -14.65 16.78 -7.71
N CYS A 202 -15.83 16.32 -8.14
CA CYS A 202 -17.08 17.06 -7.94
C CYS A 202 -17.33 17.39 -6.46
N ILE A 203 -17.17 16.43 -5.54
CA ILE A 203 -17.36 16.64 -4.10
C ILE A 203 -16.32 17.63 -3.55
N THR A 204 -15.07 17.53 -3.98
CA THR A 204 -13.98 18.40 -3.52
C THR A 204 -14.19 19.85 -3.97
N PHE A 205 -14.71 20.06 -5.19
CA PHE A 205 -14.97 21.40 -5.73
C PHE A 205 -16.37 21.94 -5.39
N MET A 206 -17.32 21.11 -4.99
CA MET A 206 -18.68 21.52 -4.57
C MET A 206 -18.70 22.65 -3.52
N PRO A 207 -17.88 22.64 -2.45
CA PRO A 207 -17.85 23.74 -1.48
C PRO A 207 -17.26 25.04 -2.05
N MET A 208 -16.52 24.98 -3.15
CA MET A 208 -15.88 26.15 -3.78
C MET A 208 -16.87 26.93 -4.67
N PHE A 209 -17.89 26.27 -5.20
CA PHE A 209 -18.96 26.88 -6.02
C PHE A 209 -20.16 27.34 -5.21
N ARG A 210 -20.24 26.97 -3.93
CA ARG A 210 -21.37 27.28 -3.05
C ARG A 210 -21.07 28.45 -2.10
N HIS A 211 -20.21 29.37 -2.52
CA HIS A 211 -19.86 30.59 -1.79
C HIS A 211 -20.40 31.84 -2.47
#